data_AF-A0A9D9WRD5-F1
#
_entry.id   AF-A0A9D9WRD5-F1
#
_cell.length_a   1.000
_cell.length_b   1.000
_cell.length_c   1.000
_cell.angle_alpha   90.00
_cell.angle_beta   90.00
_cell.angle_gamma   90.00
#
_symmetry.space_group_name_H-M   'P 1'
#
loop_
_entity.id
_entity.type
_entity.pdbx_description
1 polymer ?
#
loop_
_entity_poly.entity_id
_entity_poly.type
_entity_poly.pdbx_seq_one_letter_code
_entity_poly.pdbx_strand_id
1 'polypeptide(L)'
;METQTQKVSPILEVAWTRFAQLDALSLKRSKSHIRLRWWVATLGVLATLFAILTEIVPQGFSPVISFILKMFLIATPILASGMAAFVKWRYSSGDWLVARAGAEEILKEIYAYRTILQNEPTRRAWLEKRLEEIQRSVYSGMNGELILEPHKGALPPTSRFNPSYPNTDPGFHDLTGEEYFRFRLENELGWHTKEVNKRQKERTRLQILIFIAGGLGAFIAAWGSPVSLWVALTAAFTAAMLGWQELRNIDAVIRNYSKVIIELTILSDHWKNLEGNEINQTEFYRMVRSAEDILWAQNMEYIKSQQEALKDADLEEEASLITRVIKEQRESDRRLKKAFADAVVDYTDDALQEAEENLTETFRETLGSLAEEASSELVQAELAAMQEALEEAVENFTEKLGLSSTMQSIEEDYKGVTVDANVPMKVLNEILARNPKTGEIKG
;
A
#
# COMPACT_ATOMS: atom_id res chain seq x y z
N MET A 1 -17.64 12.39 36.86
CA MET A 1 -17.60 11.89 35.47
C MET A 1 -16.62 10.75 35.44
N GLU A 2 -17.13 9.53 35.55
CA GLU A 2 -16.34 8.32 35.37
C GLU A 2 -15.96 8.23 33.90
N THR A 3 -14.66 8.30 33.61
CA THR A 3 -14.10 7.99 32.30
C THR A 3 -14.42 6.54 32.00
N GLN A 4 -15.49 6.29 31.24
CA GLN A 4 -15.74 4.98 30.64
C GLN A 4 -14.49 4.63 29.84
N THR A 5 -13.73 3.66 30.34
CA THR A 5 -12.60 3.07 29.63
C THR A 5 -13.19 2.40 28.40
N GLN A 6 -13.01 3.04 27.25
CA GLN A 6 -13.43 2.54 25.94
C GLN A 6 -12.95 1.09 25.82
N LYS A 7 -13.90 0.16 25.76
CA LYS A 7 -13.62 -1.27 25.78
C LYS A 7 -12.88 -1.62 24.49
N VAL A 8 -11.56 -1.76 24.58
CA VAL A 8 -10.68 -2.06 23.45
C VAL A 8 -11.22 -3.26 22.69
N SER A 9 -11.47 -3.12 21.39
CA SER A 9 -11.96 -4.21 20.56
C SER A 9 -10.88 -5.30 20.47
N PRO A 10 -11.10 -6.52 21.00
CA PRO A 10 -10.05 -7.54 21.05
C PRO A 10 -9.53 -7.94 19.67
N ILE A 11 -10.35 -7.79 18.62
CA ILE A 11 -9.93 -8.11 17.25
C ILE A 11 -8.90 -7.11 16.70
N LEU A 12 -8.97 -5.83 17.10
CA LEU A 12 -7.98 -4.83 16.69
C LEU A 12 -6.63 -5.08 17.36
N GLU A 13 -6.61 -5.52 18.61
CA GLU A 13 -5.37 -5.92 19.29
C GLU A 13 -4.70 -7.09 18.58
N VAL A 14 -5.46 -8.10 18.16
CA VAL A 14 -4.96 -9.22 17.36
C VAL A 14 -4.44 -8.72 16.01
N ALA A 15 -5.19 -7.87 15.32
CA ALA A 15 -4.78 -7.30 14.03
C ALA A 15 -3.47 -6.52 14.13
N TRP A 16 -3.36 -5.61 15.09
CA TRP A 16 -2.14 -4.83 15.34
C TRP A 16 -0.95 -5.70 15.72
N THR A 17 -1.18 -6.75 16.52
CA THR A 17 -0.14 -7.72 16.87
C THR A 17 0.37 -8.43 15.63
N ARG A 18 -0.53 -8.93 14.78
CA ARG A 18 -0.17 -9.64 13.54
C ARG A 18 0.55 -8.72 12.56
N PHE A 19 0.06 -7.51 12.39
CA PHE A 19 0.75 -6.46 11.63
C PHE A 19 2.19 -6.26 12.13
N ALA A 20 2.37 -6.02 13.43
CA ALA A 20 3.67 -5.76 14.01
C ALA A 20 4.63 -6.95 13.89
N GLN A 21 4.12 -8.18 13.99
CA GLN A 21 4.90 -9.39 13.78
C GLN A 21 5.39 -9.53 12.33
N LEU A 22 4.50 -9.30 11.35
CA LEU A 22 4.84 -9.38 9.93
C LEU A 22 5.75 -8.23 9.47
N ASP A 23 5.50 -7.00 9.93
CA ASP A 23 6.34 -5.84 9.63
C ASP A 23 7.77 -6.06 10.19
N ALA A 24 7.90 -6.49 11.45
CA ALA A 24 9.20 -6.81 12.05
C ALA A 24 9.91 -7.96 11.33
N LEU A 25 9.18 -9.01 10.94
CA LEU A 25 9.73 -10.13 10.17
C LEU A 25 10.27 -9.65 8.82
N SER A 26 9.50 -8.83 8.10
CA SER A 26 9.88 -8.28 6.80
C SER A 26 11.16 -7.45 6.90
N LEU A 27 11.27 -6.58 7.91
CA LEU A 27 12.45 -5.73 8.13
C LEU A 27 13.68 -6.55 8.51
N LYS A 28 13.52 -7.55 9.38
CA LYS A 28 14.61 -8.43 9.82
C LYS A 28 15.16 -9.26 8.66
N ARG A 29 14.28 -9.87 7.86
CA ARG A 29 14.67 -10.68 6.70
C ARG A 29 15.28 -9.83 5.59
N SER A 30 14.68 -8.68 5.26
CA SER A 30 15.22 -7.75 4.27
C SER A 30 16.63 -7.27 4.62
N LYS A 31 16.87 -6.84 5.87
CA LYS A 31 18.21 -6.42 6.32
C LYS A 31 19.24 -7.55 6.23
N SER A 32 18.85 -8.77 6.57
CA SER A 32 19.74 -9.93 6.55
C SER A 32 20.12 -10.32 5.12
N HIS A 33 19.14 -10.34 4.21
CA HIS A 33 19.35 -10.59 2.78
C HIS A 33 20.30 -9.57 2.16
N ILE A 34 20.03 -8.27 2.38
CA ILE A 34 20.85 -7.16 1.88
C ILE A 34 22.29 -7.26 2.43
N ARG A 35 22.45 -7.53 3.73
CA ARG A 35 23.78 -7.65 4.36
C ARG A 35 24.60 -8.79 3.78
N LEU A 36 23.98 -9.95 3.53
CA LEU A 36 24.71 -11.10 2.99
C LEU A 36 25.15 -10.87 1.54
N ARG A 37 24.28 -10.26 0.71
CA ARG A 37 24.65 -9.90 -0.67
C ARG A 37 25.76 -8.86 -0.74
N TRP A 38 25.77 -7.92 0.21
CA TRP A 38 26.87 -6.97 0.34
C TRP A 38 28.21 -7.68 0.61
N TRP A 39 28.21 -8.72 1.44
CA TRP A 39 29.40 -9.53 1.65
C TRP A 39 29.81 -10.32 0.40
N VAL A 40 28.86 -10.84 -0.39
CA VAL A 40 29.18 -11.57 -1.64
C VAL A 40 29.88 -10.63 -2.62
N ALA A 41 29.34 -9.43 -2.81
CA ALA A 41 29.96 -8.40 -3.66
C ALA A 41 31.36 -8.01 -3.14
N THR A 42 31.51 -7.84 -1.81
CA THR A 42 32.79 -7.51 -1.18
C THR A 42 33.84 -8.60 -1.41
N LEU A 43 33.46 -9.87 -1.26
CA LEU A 43 34.36 -11.01 -1.53
C LEU A 43 34.76 -11.06 -3.01
N GLY A 44 33.86 -10.71 -3.94
CA GLY A 44 34.18 -10.58 -5.36
C GLY A 44 35.31 -9.56 -5.61
N VAL A 45 35.20 -8.37 -5.03
CA VAL A 45 36.24 -7.32 -5.14
C VAL A 45 37.55 -7.76 -4.47
N LEU A 46 37.47 -8.38 -3.29
CA LEU A 46 38.65 -8.90 -2.59
C LEU A 46 39.36 -10.00 -3.37
N ALA A 47 38.63 -10.87 -4.08
CA ALA A 47 39.23 -11.90 -4.93
C ALA A 47 40.08 -11.25 -6.04
N THR A 48 39.58 -10.20 -6.68
CA THR A 48 40.35 -9.42 -7.67
C THR A 48 41.57 -8.75 -7.04
N LEU A 49 41.44 -8.19 -5.84
CA LEU A 49 42.55 -7.60 -5.11
C LEU A 49 43.65 -8.63 -4.83
N PHE A 50 43.29 -9.81 -4.31
CA PHE A 50 44.27 -10.85 -4.00
C PHE A 50 44.94 -11.40 -5.26
N ALA A 51 44.21 -11.52 -6.38
CA ALA A 51 44.80 -11.91 -7.67
C ALA A 51 45.89 -10.93 -8.11
N ILE A 52 45.63 -9.63 -8.00
CA ILE A 52 46.61 -8.59 -8.31
C ILE A 52 47.82 -8.66 -7.37
N LEU A 53 47.58 -8.80 -6.06
CA LEU A 53 48.66 -8.87 -5.06
C LEU A 53 49.54 -10.12 -5.26
N THR A 54 48.97 -11.26 -5.63
CA THR A 54 49.76 -12.48 -5.89
C THR A 54 50.67 -12.34 -7.12
N GLU A 55 50.28 -11.52 -8.10
CA GLU A 55 51.06 -11.28 -9.31
C GLU A 55 52.19 -10.27 -9.08
N ILE A 56 51.94 -9.23 -8.27
CA ILE A 56 52.90 -8.16 -8.02
C ILE A 56 54.01 -8.58 -7.04
N VAL A 57 53.75 -9.49 -6.09
CA VAL A 57 54.73 -9.89 -5.08
C VAL A 57 55.88 -10.69 -5.73
N PRO A 58 57.12 -10.17 -5.74
CA PRO A 58 58.25 -10.82 -6.41
C PRO A 58 58.60 -12.17 -5.76
N GLN A 59 59.16 -13.10 -6.54
CA GLN A 59 59.59 -14.42 -6.06
C GLN A 59 60.67 -14.39 -4.95
N GLY A 60 61.29 -13.23 -4.69
CA GLY A 60 62.26 -13.02 -3.62
C GLY A 60 61.70 -12.41 -2.32
N PHE A 61 60.40 -12.14 -2.24
CA PHE A 61 59.76 -11.67 -1.00
C PHE A 61 59.59 -12.81 0.02
N SER A 62 59.23 -12.50 1.28
CA SER A 62 59.03 -13.52 2.32
C SER A 62 58.10 -14.66 1.84
N PRO A 63 58.56 -15.93 1.85
CA PRO A 63 57.76 -17.08 1.41
C PRO A 63 56.43 -17.20 2.16
N VAL A 64 56.40 -16.75 3.41
CA VAL A 64 55.20 -16.76 4.26
C VAL A 64 54.12 -15.83 3.70
N ILE A 65 54.50 -14.63 3.23
CA ILE A 65 53.55 -13.65 2.68
C ILE A 65 52.96 -14.15 1.37
N SER A 66 53.78 -14.71 0.48
CA SER A 66 53.31 -15.30 -0.78
C SER A 66 52.34 -16.46 -0.53
N PHE A 67 52.65 -17.32 0.46
CA PHE A 67 51.77 -18.41 0.86
C PHE A 67 50.42 -17.89 1.39
N ILE A 68 50.44 -16.90 2.29
CA ILE A 68 49.21 -16.30 2.86
C ILE A 68 48.34 -15.68 1.76
N LEU A 69 48.92 -14.93 0.82
CA LEU A 69 48.16 -14.31 -0.28
C LEU A 69 47.53 -15.36 -1.20
N LYS A 70 48.25 -16.44 -1.52
CA LYS A 70 47.70 -17.57 -2.28
C LYS A 70 46.56 -18.26 -1.55
N MET A 71 46.68 -18.44 -0.23
CA MET A 71 45.60 -18.98 0.60
C MET A 71 44.37 -18.09 0.54
N PHE A 72 44.51 -16.76 0.65
CA PHE A 72 43.37 -15.84 0.52
C PHE A 72 42.78 -15.84 -0.88
N LEU A 73 43.60 -15.85 -1.94
CA LEU A 73 43.12 -15.93 -3.33
C LEU A 73 42.23 -17.16 -3.57
N ILE A 74 42.59 -18.32 -2.99
CA ILE A 74 41.80 -19.55 -3.10
C ILE A 74 40.58 -19.52 -2.17
N ALA A 75 40.75 -19.02 -0.94
CA ALA A 75 39.67 -18.99 0.05
C ALA A 75 38.54 -18.04 -0.34
N THR A 76 38.83 -16.91 -0.98
CA THR A 76 37.83 -15.85 -1.23
C THR A 76 36.71 -16.31 -2.17
N PRO A 77 36.97 -16.93 -3.35
CA PRO A 77 35.93 -17.49 -4.20
C PRO A 77 35.16 -18.63 -3.53
N ILE A 78 35.84 -19.50 -2.77
CA ILE A 78 35.18 -20.61 -2.05
C ILE A 78 34.20 -20.05 -1.01
N LEU A 79 34.62 -19.06 -0.23
CA LEU A 79 33.75 -18.39 0.75
C LEU A 79 32.61 -17.63 0.05
N ALA A 80 32.86 -16.99 -1.09
CA ALA A 80 31.82 -16.31 -1.85
C ALA A 80 30.75 -17.29 -2.36
N SER A 81 31.17 -18.41 -2.97
CA SER A 81 30.26 -19.46 -3.44
C SER A 81 29.51 -20.13 -2.28
N GLY A 82 30.20 -20.46 -1.19
CA GLY A 82 29.59 -21.05 0.00
C GLY A 82 28.57 -20.10 0.64
N MET A 83 28.87 -18.82 0.70
CA MET A 83 27.95 -17.80 1.22
C MET A 83 26.77 -17.55 0.28
N ALA A 84 26.98 -17.53 -1.03
CA ALA A 84 25.88 -17.44 -2.01
C ALA A 84 24.93 -18.64 -1.89
N ALA A 85 25.47 -19.86 -1.76
CA ALA A 85 24.69 -21.06 -1.51
C ALA A 85 23.96 -21.00 -0.17
N PHE A 86 24.61 -20.53 0.89
CA PHE A 86 23.99 -20.33 2.20
C PHE A 86 22.86 -19.29 2.16
N VAL A 87 23.03 -18.19 1.42
CA VAL A 87 21.97 -17.19 1.21
C VAL A 87 20.77 -17.84 0.57
N LYS A 88 20.97 -18.58 -0.54
CA LYS A 88 19.90 -19.29 -1.24
C LYS A 88 19.20 -20.31 -0.36
N TRP A 89 19.95 -21.04 0.48
CA TRP A 89 19.39 -22.06 1.37
C TRP A 89 18.63 -21.46 2.56
N ARG A 90 19.16 -20.43 3.20
CA ARG A 90 18.63 -19.91 4.48
C ARG A 90 17.54 -18.85 4.30
N TYR A 91 17.54 -18.16 3.17
CA TYR A 91 16.60 -17.12 2.84
C TYR A 91 16.00 -17.47 1.48
N SER A 92 14.82 -18.10 1.46
CA SER A 92 13.94 -18.01 0.29
C SER A 92 13.74 -16.51 0.03
N SER A 93 14.39 -15.94 -0.98
CA SER A 93 14.63 -14.48 -0.99
C SER A 93 13.39 -13.64 -1.28
N GLY A 94 12.21 -14.25 -1.41
CA GLY A 94 10.91 -13.58 -1.49
C GLY A 94 10.18 -13.43 -0.15
N ASP A 95 10.61 -14.11 0.92
CA ASP A 95 9.82 -14.20 2.16
C ASP A 95 9.62 -12.85 2.85
N TRP A 96 10.59 -11.94 2.73
CA TRP A 96 10.46 -10.58 3.26
C TRP A 96 9.45 -9.74 2.47
N LEU A 97 9.29 -9.99 1.17
CA LEU A 97 8.26 -9.38 0.34
C LEU A 97 6.89 -9.93 0.71
N VAL A 98 6.76 -11.25 0.90
CA VAL A 98 5.51 -11.88 1.34
C VAL A 98 5.10 -11.38 2.73
N ALA A 99 6.03 -11.28 3.67
CA ALA A 99 5.75 -10.74 5.01
C ALA A 99 5.35 -9.26 4.95
N ARG A 100 6.03 -8.44 4.12
CA ARG A 100 5.66 -7.04 3.90
C ARG A 100 4.28 -6.92 3.27
N ALA A 101 4.00 -7.73 2.26
CA ALA A 101 2.73 -7.79 1.55
C ALA A 101 1.59 -8.05 2.53
N GLY A 102 1.71 -9.06 3.38
CA GLY A 102 0.72 -9.36 4.42
C GLY A 102 0.63 -8.28 5.50
N ALA A 103 1.73 -7.64 5.89
CA ALA A 103 1.69 -6.53 6.84
C ALA A 103 0.90 -5.33 6.31
N GLU A 104 1.21 -4.86 5.09
CA GLU A 104 0.50 -3.73 4.47
C GLU A 104 -0.98 -4.06 4.22
N GLU A 105 -1.28 -5.32 3.90
CA GLU A 105 -2.65 -5.80 3.75
C GLU A 105 -3.41 -5.73 5.07
N ILE A 106 -2.86 -6.28 6.17
CA ILE A 106 -3.49 -6.16 7.51
C ILE A 106 -3.68 -4.69 7.89
N LEU A 107 -2.69 -3.84 7.62
CA LEU A 107 -2.78 -2.41 7.94
C LEU A 107 -3.95 -1.73 7.20
N LYS A 108 -4.10 -2.02 5.91
CA LYS A 108 -5.25 -1.58 5.11
C LYS A 108 -6.57 -2.06 5.71
N GLU A 109 -6.68 -3.33 6.09
CA GLU A 109 -7.93 -3.86 6.68
C GLU A 109 -8.23 -3.28 8.07
N ILE A 110 -7.21 -2.93 8.87
CA ILE A 110 -7.37 -2.23 10.14
C ILE A 110 -7.98 -0.84 9.90
N TYR A 111 -7.45 -0.08 8.95
CA TYR A 111 -8.00 1.24 8.64
C TYR A 111 -9.40 1.14 8.03
N ALA A 112 -9.66 0.16 7.17
CA ALA A 112 -10.99 -0.08 6.63
C ALA A 112 -12.02 -0.43 7.72
N TYR A 113 -11.64 -1.30 8.68
CA TYR A 113 -12.46 -1.64 9.84
C TYR A 113 -12.82 -0.42 10.68
N ARG A 114 -11.86 0.49 10.85
CA ARG A 114 -11.99 1.69 11.68
C ARG A 114 -12.62 2.87 10.95
N THR A 115 -12.95 2.78 9.67
CA THR A 115 -13.48 3.91 8.88
C THR A 115 -14.77 3.54 8.16
N ILE A 116 -14.71 2.64 7.18
CA ILE A 116 -15.84 2.32 6.30
C ILE A 116 -16.81 1.38 6.98
N LEU A 117 -16.26 0.38 7.69
CA LEU A 117 -17.06 -0.65 8.33
C LEU A 117 -17.53 -0.24 9.73
N GLN A 118 -17.55 1.06 10.06
CA GLN A 118 -17.93 1.54 11.39
C GLN A 118 -19.36 1.13 11.78
N ASN A 119 -20.28 1.27 10.82
CA ASN A 119 -21.71 1.03 11.01
C ASN A 119 -22.10 -0.43 10.75
N GLU A 120 -21.16 -1.25 10.28
CA GLU A 120 -21.41 -2.64 9.90
C GLU A 120 -21.46 -3.57 11.12
N PRO A 121 -22.60 -4.22 11.42
CA PRO A 121 -22.71 -5.11 12.57
C PRO A 121 -21.80 -6.34 12.43
N THR A 122 -21.46 -6.72 11.20
CA THR A 122 -20.60 -7.88 10.90
C THR A 122 -19.10 -7.53 10.82
N ARG A 123 -18.71 -6.28 11.05
CA ARG A 123 -17.32 -5.79 10.90
C ARG A 123 -16.27 -6.63 11.62
N ARG A 124 -16.60 -7.14 12.81
CA ARG A 124 -15.70 -8.01 13.60
C ARG A 124 -15.44 -9.34 12.89
N ALA A 125 -16.49 -10.01 12.44
CA ALA A 125 -16.39 -11.27 11.73
C ALA A 125 -15.67 -11.10 10.39
N TRP A 126 -15.88 -9.96 9.73
CA TRP A 126 -15.16 -9.58 8.53
C TRP A 126 -13.65 -9.49 8.78
N LEU A 127 -13.20 -8.75 9.81
CA LEU A 127 -11.78 -8.58 10.10
C LEU A 127 -11.14 -9.90 10.53
N GLU A 128 -11.83 -10.70 11.33
CA GLU A 128 -11.37 -12.04 11.73
C GLU A 128 -11.12 -12.96 10.53
N LYS A 129 -12.13 -13.10 9.67
CA LYS A 129 -12.00 -13.87 8.42
C LYS A 129 -10.83 -13.36 7.58
N ARG A 130 -10.64 -12.05 7.55
CA ARG A 130 -9.62 -11.42 6.74
C ARG A 130 -8.21 -11.66 7.26
N LEU A 131 -8.02 -11.56 8.57
CA LEU A 131 -6.76 -11.93 9.21
C LEU A 131 -6.40 -13.39 8.94
N GLU A 132 -7.37 -14.31 8.97
CA GLU A 132 -7.13 -15.71 8.62
C GLU A 132 -6.69 -15.89 7.17
N GLU A 133 -7.38 -15.25 6.23
CA GLU A 133 -7.04 -15.32 4.80
C GLU A 133 -5.63 -14.78 4.54
N ILE A 134 -5.28 -13.62 5.12
CA ILE A 134 -3.96 -13.02 4.98
C ILE A 134 -2.91 -13.94 5.60
N GLN A 135 -3.17 -14.51 6.78
CA GLN A 135 -2.23 -15.43 7.42
C GLN A 135 -2.01 -16.70 6.60
N ARG A 136 -3.05 -17.27 5.98
CA ARG A 136 -2.95 -18.43 5.08
C ARG A 136 -2.21 -18.08 3.79
N SER A 137 -2.45 -16.90 3.24
CA SER A 137 -1.73 -16.36 2.08
C SER A 137 -0.23 -16.23 2.36
N VAL A 138 0.12 -15.58 3.48
CA VAL A 138 1.50 -15.41 3.92
C VAL A 138 2.18 -16.76 4.18
N TYR A 139 1.50 -17.68 4.88
CA TYR A 139 2.01 -19.03 5.13
C TYR A 139 2.30 -19.79 3.81
N SER A 140 1.36 -19.72 2.86
CA SER A 140 1.50 -20.36 1.55
C SER A 140 2.59 -19.71 0.71
N GLY A 141 2.71 -18.38 0.76
CA GLY A 141 3.75 -17.61 0.05
C GLY A 141 5.15 -17.82 0.64
N MET A 142 5.26 -18.21 1.90
CA MET A 142 6.50 -18.57 2.59
C MET A 142 6.79 -20.08 2.53
N ASN A 143 6.21 -20.80 1.56
CA ASN A 143 6.40 -22.24 1.37
C ASN A 143 6.12 -23.10 2.64
N GLY A 144 5.19 -22.65 3.49
CA GLY A 144 4.82 -23.34 4.72
C GLY A 144 5.72 -23.11 5.93
N GLU A 145 6.71 -22.20 5.84
CA GLU A 145 7.61 -21.87 6.95
C GLU A 145 7.35 -20.46 7.54
N LEU A 146 6.29 -20.34 8.35
CA LEU A 146 5.98 -19.10 9.07
C LEU A 146 6.45 -19.15 10.52
N ILE A 147 7.61 -18.56 10.80
CA ILE A 147 8.12 -18.39 12.17
C ILE A 147 7.90 -16.93 12.59
N LEU A 148 6.93 -16.71 13.46
CA LEU A 148 6.63 -15.41 14.06
C LEU A 148 7.19 -15.34 15.48
N GLU A 149 8.02 -14.34 15.74
CA GLU A 149 8.46 -14.03 17.10
C GLU A 149 7.31 -13.33 17.85
N PRO A 150 7.09 -13.63 19.16
CA PRO A 150 6.12 -12.90 19.96
C PRO A 150 6.44 -11.40 19.95
N HIS A 151 5.43 -10.57 19.67
CA HIS A 151 5.59 -9.12 19.74
C HIS A 151 5.77 -8.69 21.21
N LYS A 152 6.74 -7.81 21.47
CA LYS A 152 7.08 -7.31 22.81
C LYS A 152 6.93 -5.79 22.96
N GLY A 153 6.47 -5.09 21.93
CA GLY A 153 6.31 -3.64 21.91
C GLY A 153 4.91 -3.19 22.30
N ALA A 154 4.72 -1.86 22.34
CA ALA A 154 3.39 -1.26 22.50
C ALA A 154 2.55 -1.45 21.23
N LEU A 155 1.23 -1.55 21.41
CA LEU A 155 0.25 -1.61 20.35
C LEU A 155 -0.62 -0.34 20.36
N PRO A 156 -0.93 0.25 19.19
CA PRO A 156 -0.32 -0.03 17.89
C PRO A 156 1.20 0.23 17.92
N PRO A 157 1.99 -0.47 17.10
CA PRO A 157 3.41 -0.17 17.00
C PRO A 157 3.59 1.31 16.68
N THR A 158 4.55 1.97 17.36
CA THR A 158 4.81 3.39 17.17
C THR A 158 4.86 3.71 15.68
N SER A 159 4.15 4.77 15.28
CA SER A 159 4.05 5.15 13.87
C SER A 159 5.45 5.21 13.24
N ARG A 160 5.53 4.90 11.95
CA ARG A 160 6.77 4.98 11.16
C ARG A 160 7.40 6.39 11.20
N PHE A 161 6.65 7.39 11.69
CA PHE A 161 7.12 8.73 12.00
C PHE A 161 7.30 8.94 13.52
N ASN A 162 8.56 9.19 13.90
CA ASN A 162 9.06 9.77 15.16
C ASN A 162 8.17 9.60 16.44
N PRO A 163 8.55 8.73 17.39
CA PRO A 163 7.84 8.50 18.67
C PRO A 163 7.63 9.72 19.58
N SER A 164 8.16 10.88 19.20
CA SER A 164 8.13 12.12 19.98
C SER A 164 6.95 13.05 19.65
N TYR A 165 6.02 12.66 18.77
CA TYR A 165 4.82 13.45 18.48
C TYR A 165 3.63 13.06 19.38
N PRO A 166 2.93 14.02 20.01
CA PRO A 166 1.79 13.76 20.90
C PRO A 166 0.53 13.24 20.17
N ASN A 167 0.52 13.19 18.84
CA ASN A 167 -0.61 12.77 18.00
C ASN A 167 -0.37 11.38 17.38
N THR A 168 0.01 10.40 18.19
CA THR A 168 0.17 9.02 17.72
C THR A 168 -1.20 8.35 17.66
N ASP A 169 -1.51 7.65 16.57
CA ASP A 169 -2.75 6.88 16.42
C ASP A 169 -2.92 5.92 17.61
N PRO A 170 -3.97 6.04 18.43
CA PRO A 170 -4.20 5.12 19.54
C PRO A 170 -4.64 3.73 19.05
N GLY A 171 -5.06 3.57 17.79
CA GLY A 171 -5.22 2.28 17.12
C GLY A 171 -6.52 1.50 17.39
N PHE A 172 -7.28 1.84 18.44
CA PHE A 172 -8.35 0.97 18.96
C PHE A 172 -9.78 1.50 18.79
N HIS A 173 -9.94 2.75 18.38
CA HIS A 173 -11.26 3.37 18.17
C HIS A 173 -11.54 3.63 16.69
N ASP A 174 -12.81 3.84 16.40
CA ASP A 174 -13.30 4.24 15.09
C ASP A 174 -12.81 5.67 14.77
N LEU A 175 -12.37 5.87 13.53
CA LEU A 175 -11.70 7.07 13.08
C LEU A 175 -12.67 8.04 12.41
N THR A 176 -12.66 9.28 12.86
CA THR A 176 -13.25 10.38 12.10
C THR A 176 -12.41 10.71 10.86
N GLY A 177 -12.97 11.49 9.91
CA GLY A 177 -12.23 11.95 8.73
C GLY A 177 -10.92 12.66 9.09
N GLU A 178 -10.95 13.56 10.05
CA GLU A 178 -9.76 14.29 10.46
C GLU A 178 -8.71 13.39 11.15
N GLU A 179 -9.16 12.42 11.94
CA GLU A 179 -8.26 11.45 12.54
C GLU A 179 -7.64 10.53 11.50
N TYR A 180 -8.41 10.04 10.52
CA TYR A 180 -7.87 9.27 9.41
C TYR A 180 -6.86 10.09 8.60
N PHE A 181 -7.21 11.32 8.25
CA PHE A 181 -6.34 12.24 7.54
C PHE A 181 -4.98 12.38 8.23
N ARG A 182 -4.99 12.67 9.53
CA ARG A 182 -3.79 12.86 10.33
C ARG A 182 -3.00 11.56 10.56
N PHE A 183 -3.68 10.49 10.95
CA PHE A 183 -3.02 9.26 11.40
C PHE A 183 -2.55 8.37 10.25
N ARG A 184 -3.28 8.36 9.13
CA ARG A 184 -3.00 7.51 7.98
C ARG A 184 -2.41 8.32 6.83
N LEU A 185 -3.14 9.30 6.30
CA LEU A 185 -2.76 9.98 5.07
C LEU A 185 -1.49 10.83 5.25
N GLU A 186 -1.48 11.78 6.18
CA GLU A 186 -0.30 12.64 6.41
C GLU A 186 0.92 11.85 6.87
N ASN A 187 0.70 10.83 7.70
CA ASN A 187 1.77 9.95 8.17
C ASN A 187 2.43 9.20 7.01
N GLU A 188 1.64 8.61 6.10
CA GLU A 188 2.17 7.93 4.92
C GLU A 188 2.84 8.91 3.94
N LEU A 189 2.27 10.09 3.72
CA LEU A 189 2.87 11.13 2.89
C LEU A 189 4.25 11.55 3.43
N GLY A 190 4.35 11.79 4.73
CA GLY A 190 5.59 12.15 5.40
C GLY A 190 6.64 11.03 5.33
N TRP A 191 6.22 9.78 5.53
CA TRP A 191 7.10 8.63 5.41
C TRP A 191 7.65 8.46 3.99
N HIS A 192 6.79 8.49 2.97
CA HIS A 192 7.19 8.37 1.56
C HIS A 192 8.14 9.51 1.17
N THR A 193 7.84 10.75 1.57
CA THR A 193 8.70 11.92 1.32
C THR A 193 10.09 11.74 1.91
N LYS A 194 10.18 11.27 3.17
CA LYS A 194 11.46 11.01 3.83
C LYS A 194 12.22 9.87 3.16
N GLU A 195 11.54 8.79 2.80
CA GLU A 195 12.17 7.61 2.21
C GLU A 195 12.66 7.91 0.79
N VAL A 196 11.91 8.65 -0.05
CA VAL A 196 12.39 9.13 -1.37
C VAL A 196 13.66 9.93 -1.24
N ASN A 197 13.70 10.91 -0.32
CA ASN A 197 14.88 11.73 -0.10
C ASN A 197 16.11 10.91 0.34
N LYS A 198 15.89 9.90 1.17
CA LYS A 198 16.94 8.97 1.60
C LYS A 198 17.44 8.12 0.43
N ARG A 199 16.54 7.57 -0.39
CA ARG A 199 16.88 6.76 -1.58
C ARG A 199 17.57 7.57 -2.66
N GLN A 200 17.16 8.81 -2.87
CA GLN A 200 17.83 9.73 -3.79
C GLN A 200 19.26 10.03 -3.33
N LYS A 201 19.50 10.29 -2.04
CA LYS A 201 20.86 10.46 -1.50
C LYS A 201 21.72 9.21 -1.68
N GLU A 202 21.14 8.03 -1.50
CA GLU A 202 21.83 6.75 -1.73
C GLU A 202 22.20 6.57 -3.21
N ARG A 203 21.26 6.83 -4.13
CA ARG A 203 21.49 6.81 -5.57
C ARG A 203 22.63 7.73 -6.00
N THR A 204 22.58 8.99 -5.57
CA THR A 204 23.63 9.97 -5.91
C THR A 204 24.99 9.54 -5.37
N ARG A 205 25.06 9.01 -4.15
CA ARG A 205 26.32 8.48 -3.59
C ARG A 205 26.86 7.31 -4.43
N LEU A 206 26.01 6.36 -4.81
CA LEU A 206 26.43 5.22 -5.63
C LEU A 206 26.92 5.67 -7.01
N GLN A 207 26.20 6.57 -7.68
CA GLN A 207 26.60 7.13 -8.97
C GLN A 207 27.95 7.85 -8.89
N ILE A 208 28.17 8.66 -7.85
CA ILE A 208 29.46 9.33 -7.62
C ILE A 208 30.57 8.29 -7.43
N LEU A 209 30.35 7.24 -6.64
CA LEU A 209 31.34 6.17 -6.44
C LEU A 209 31.65 5.41 -7.73
N ILE A 210 30.65 5.12 -8.55
CA ILE A 210 30.81 4.48 -9.87
C ILE A 210 31.64 5.36 -10.80
N PHE A 211 31.34 6.67 -10.88
CA PHE A 211 32.11 7.60 -11.71
C PHE A 211 33.55 7.78 -11.24
N ILE A 212 33.77 7.86 -9.92
CA ILE A 212 35.12 7.94 -9.35
C ILE A 212 35.89 6.65 -9.66
N ALA A 213 35.29 5.48 -9.47
CA ALA A 213 35.95 4.20 -9.73
C ALA A 213 36.28 4.02 -11.22
N GLY A 214 35.34 4.32 -12.12
CA GLY A 214 35.57 4.27 -13.56
C GLY A 214 36.63 5.29 -14.03
N GLY A 215 36.58 6.51 -13.50
CA GLY A 215 37.57 7.56 -13.78
C GLY A 215 38.97 7.19 -13.30
N LEU A 216 39.10 6.63 -12.09
CA LEU A 216 40.36 6.10 -11.56
C LEU A 216 40.89 4.96 -12.42
N GLY A 217 40.04 4.05 -12.88
CA GLY A 217 40.45 2.97 -13.78
C GLY A 217 41.03 3.49 -15.09
N ALA A 218 40.38 4.46 -15.73
CA ALA A 218 40.88 5.09 -16.96
C ALA A 218 42.20 5.86 -16.72
N PHE A 219 42.30 6.58 -15.60
CA PHE A 219 43.50 7.31 -15.21
C PHE A 219 44.70 6.38 -14.95
N ILE A 220 44.48 5.27 -14.24
CA ILE A 220 45.51 4.25 -14.00
C ILE A 220 45.95 3.61 -15.32
N ALA A 221 45.00 3.32 -16.22
CA ALA A 221 45.31 2.72 -17.52
C ALA A 221 46.23 3.63 -18.37
N ALA A 222 46.06 4.94 -18.29
CA ALA A 222 46.86 5.90 -19.05
C ALA A 222 48.35 5.92 -18.65
N TRP A 223 48.69 5.49 -17.43
CA TRP A 223 50.08 5.47 -16.93
C TRP A 223 50.90 4.27 -17.42
N GLY A 224 50.26 3.26 -18.03
CA GLY A 224 50.92 2.06 -18.55
C GLY A 224 51.42 1.08 -17.48
N SER A 225 52.32 0.17 -17.88
CA SER A 225 52.95 -0.80 -16.97
C SER A 225 53.92 -0.07 -16.02
N PRO A 226 53.91 -0.32 -14.69
CA PRO A 226 53.42 -1.52 -13.97
C PRO A 226 52.07 -1.38 -13.25
N VAL A 227 51.41 -0.22 -13.29
CA VAL A 227 50.16 0.02 -12.51
C VAL A 227 48.89 -0.45 -13.21
N SER A 228 48.98 -0.85 -14.48
CA SER A 228 47.83 -1.29 -15.29
C SER A 228 47.03 -2.45 -14.69
N LEU A 229 47.64 -3.31 -13.86
CA LEU A 229 46.94 -4.40 -13.15
C LEU A 229 45.84 -3.87 -12.21
N TRP A 230 46.00 -2.67 -11.65
CA TRP A 230 45.02 -2.06 -10.75
C TRP A 230 43.73 -1.62 -11.45
N VAL A 231 43.73 -1.52 -12.78
CA VAL A 231 42.52 -1.27 -13.58
C VAL A 231 41.48 -2.36 -13.31
N ALA A 232 41.91 -3.63 -13.20
CA ALA A 232 41.01 -4.74 -12.89
C ALA A 232 40.29 -4.56 -11.55
N LEU A 233 40.96 -4.01 -10.53
CA LEU A 233 40.34 -3.73 -9.23
C LEU A 233 39.26 -2.64 -9.34
N THR A 234 39.56 -1.56 -10.06
CA THR A 234 38.58 -0.49 -10.28
C THR A 234 37.36 -0.96 -11.09
N ALA A 235 37.57 -1.85 -12.06
CA ALA A 235 36.49 -2.48 -12.82
C ALA A 235 35.63 -3.41 -11.95
N ALA A 236 36.26 -4.25 -11.11
CA ALA A 236 35.55 -5.12 -10.18
C ALA A 236 34.72 -4.32 -9.17
N PHE A 237 35.28 -3.23 -8.62
CA PHE A 237 34.54 -2.33 -7.72
C PHE A 237 33.36 -1.67 -8.43
N THR A 238 33.55 -1.22 -9.67
CA THR A 238 32.48 -0.63 -10.50
C THR A 238 31.35 -1.64 -10.74
N ALA A 239 31.69 -2.87 -11.14
CA ALA A 239 30.73 -3.95 -11.36
C ALA A 239 29.96 -4.29 -10.07
N ALA A 240 30.65 -4.35 -8.92
CA ALA A 240 30.02 -4.60 -7.63
C ALA A 240 29.02 -3.49 -7.25
N MET A 241 29.35 -2.22 -7.50
CA MET A 241 28.46 -1.10 -7.23
C MET A 241 27.26 -1.06 -8.20
N LEU A 242 27.46 -1.39 -9.48
CA LEU A 242 26.37 -1.51 -10.45
C LEU A 242 25.39 -2.63 -10.06
N GLY A 243 25.91 -3.83 -9.77
CA GLY A 243 25.08 -4.93 -9.29
C GLY A 243 24.37 -4.61 -7.97
N TRP A 244 24.99 -3.80 -7.09
CA TRP A 244 24.34 -3.31 -5.87
C TRP A 244 23.19 -2.33 -6.16
N GLN A 245 23.36 -1.42 -7.12
CA GLN A 245 22.32 -0.48 -7.53
C GLN A 245 21.12 -1.21 -8.15
N GLU A 246 21.37 -2.19 -9.02
CA GLU A 246 20.35 -3.04 -9.66
C GLU A 246 19.57 -3.86 -8.62
N LEU A 247 20.28 -4.55 -7.72
CA LEU A 247 19.67 -5.32 -6.63
C LEU A 247 18.76 -4.47 -5.74
N ARG A 248 19.16 -3.22 -5.47
CA ARG A 248 18.37 -2.29 -4.64
C ARG A 248 17.18 -1.69 -5.40
N ASN A 249 17.14 -1.86 -6.72
CA ASN A 249 16.16 -1.30 -7.65
C ASN A 249 15.78 0.15 -7.32
N ILE A 250 16.80 0.98 -7.05
CA ILE A 250 16.60 2.31 -6.44
C ILE A 250 15.77 3.22 -7.35
N ASP A 251 15.98 3.13 -8.66
CA ASP A 251 15.28 3.95 -9.65
C ASP A 251 13.77 3.66 -9.69
N ALA A 252 13.37 2.38 -9.67
CA ALA A 252 11.96 2.01 -9.63
C ALA A 252 11.29 2.40 -8.30
N VAL A 253 11.99 2.20 -7.18
CA VAL A 253 11.48 2.59 -5.85
C VAL A 253 11.26 4.09 -5.75
N ILE A 254 12.21 4.91 -6.23
CA ILE A 254 12.06 6.37 -6.25
C ILE A 254 10.86 6.78 -7.11
N ARG A 255 10.73 6.21 -8.31
CA ARG A 255 9.62 6.54 -9.22
C ARG A 255 8.25 6.22 -8.61
N ASN A 256 8.11 5.01 -8.05
CA ASN A 256 6.87 4.56 -7.41
C ASN A 256 6.51 5.48 -6.24
N TYR A 257 7.45 5.76 -5.33
CA TYR A 257 7.16 6.64 -4.19
C TYR A 257 6.91 8.10 -4.60
N SER A 258 7.59 8.61 -5.62
CA SER A 258 7.31 9.95 -6.13
C SER A 258 5.89 10.09 -6.68
N LYS A 259 5.38 9.06 -7.37
CA LYS A 259 3.99 9.02 -7.83
C LYS A 259 3.01 9.10 -6.64
N VAL A 260 3.26 8.32 -5.61
CA VAL A 260 2.43 8.25 -4.40
C VAL A 260 2.44 9.56 -3.63
N ILE A 261 3.61 10.21 -3.52
CA ILE A 261 3.70 11.55 -2.90
C ILE A 261 2.80 12.53 -3.65
N ILE A 262 2.80 12.51 -4.99
CA ILE A 262 1.96 13.42 -5.79
C ILE A 262 0.48 13.10 -5.55
N GLU A 263 0.08 11.84 -5.66
CA GLU A 263 -1.33 11.43 -5.51
C GLU A 263 -1.86 11.69 -4.09
N LEU A 264 -1.07 11.38 -3.05
CA LEU A 264 -1.44 11.68 -1.66
C LEU A 264 -1.39 13.18 -1.35
N THR A 265 -0.50 13.95 -1.97
CA THR A 265 -0.50 15.42 -1.84
C THR A 265 -1.78 16.00 -2.42
N ILE A 266 -2.17 15.59 -3.63
CA ILE A 266 -3.42 16.05 -4.26
C ILE A 266 -4.62 15.74 -3.35
N LEU A 267 -4.65 14.53 -2.79
CA LEU A 267 -5.72 14.13 -1.87
C LEU A 267 -5.70 14.93 -0.56
N SER A 268 -4.51 15.19 -0.01
CA SER A 268 -4.34 16.02 1.18
C SER A 268 -4.78 17.45 0.94
N ASP A 269 -4.40 18.03 -0.21
CA ASP A 269 -4.75 19.39 -0.57
C ASP A 269 -6.26 19.53 -0.78
N HIS A 270 -6.91 18.52 -1.40
CA HIS A 270 -8.37 18.47 -1.50
C HIS A 270 -9.01 18.48 -0.11
N TRP A 271 -8.63 17.55 0.78
CA TRP A 271 -9.22 17.47 2.13
C TRP A 271 -9.05 18.76 2.93
N LYS A 272 -7.86 19.38 2.87
CA LYS A 272 -7.56 20.64 3.57
C LYS A 272 -8.32 21.85 3.03
N ASN A 273 -8.77 21.79 1.78
CA ASN A 273 -9.49 22.87 1.12
C ASN A 273 -11.01 22.77 1.30
N LEU A 274 -11.54 21.66 1.84
CA LEU A 274 -12.97 21.51 2.09
C LEU A 274 -13.43 22.48 3.19
N GLU A 275 -14.51 23.20 2.93
CA GLU A 275 -15.16 24.04 3.93
C GLU A 275 -16.07 23.21 4.85
N GLY A 276 -16.43 23.73 6.04
CA GLY A 276 -17.09 22.94 7.09
C GLY A 276 -18.45 22.32 6.71
N ASN A 277 -19.12 22.86 5.69
CA ASN A 277 -20.34 22.31 5.09
C ASN A 277 -20.07 21.26 3.99
N GLU A 278 -18.86 21.21 3.44
CA GLU A 278 -18.43 20.26 2.41
C GLU A 278 -17.82 18.98 3.02
N ILE A 279 -17.36 19.05 4.28
CA ILE A 279 -16.88 17.89 5.05
C ILE A 279 -18.08 17.03 5.46
N ASN A 280 -18.47 16.13 4.57
CA ASN A 280 -19.53 15.14 4.79
C ASN A 280 -18.97 13.71 4.77
N GLN A 281 -19.82 12.73 5.12
CA GLN A 281 -19.44 11.32 5.16
C GLN A 281 -18.99 10.79 3.78
N THR A 282 -19.57 11.32 2.70
CA THR A 282 -19.21 10.96 1.33
C THR A 282 -17.79 11.39 0.97
N GLU A 283 -17.38 12.62 1.29
CA GLU A 283 -16.01 13.10 1.10
C GLU A 283 -15.04 12.34 2.01
N PHE A 284 -15.45 11.99 3.24
CA PHE A 284 -14.67 11.12 4.12
C PHE A 284 -14.42 9.74 3.47
N TYR A 285 -15.46 9.04 3.02
CA TYR A 285 -15.31 7.74 2.36
C TYR A 285 -14.52 7.83 1.06
N ARG A 286 -14.71 8.90 0.29
CA ARG A 286 -13.91 9.17 -0.91
C ARG A 286 -12.43 9.34 -0.58
N MET A 287 -12.11 10.08 0.48
CA MET A 287 -10.73 10.25 0.93
C MET A 287 -10.12 8.91 1.35
N VAL A 288 -10.79 8.17 2.23
CA VAL A 288 -10.31 6.86 2.71
C VAL A 288 -10.08 5.90 1.54
N ARG A 289 -11.06 5.81 0.62
CA ARG A 289 -10.95 4.95 -0.56
C ARG A 289 -9.78 5.33 -1.44
N SER A 290 -9.66 6.61 -1.77
CA SER A 290 -8.60 7.09 -2.65
C SER A 290 -7.23 6.87 -2.03
N ALA A 291 -7.08 7.16 -0.73
CA ALA A 291 -5.84 6.96 0.00
C ALA A 291 -5.45 5.48 0.05
N GLU A 292 -6.35 4.58 0.44
CA GLU A 292 -6.03 3.14 0.49
C GLU A 292 -5.79 2.55 -0.91
N ASP A 293 -6.50 3.00 -1.95
CA ASP A 293 -6.24 2.59 -3.33
C ASP A 293 -4.83 3.01 -3.80
N ILE A 294 -4.41 4.25 -3.51
CA ILE A 294 -3.06 4.76 -3.82
C ILE A 294 -2.00 3.94 -3.08
N LEU A 295 -2.16 3.76 -1.77
CA LEU A 295 -1.21 3.02 -0.93
C LEU A 295 -1.13 1.54 -1.31
N TRP A 296 -2.25 0.95 -1.71
CA TRP A 296 -2.28 -0.42 -2.15
C TRP A 296 -1.65 -0.61 -3.52
N ALA A 297 -1.95 0.28 -4.47
CA ALA A 297 -1.32 0.28 -5.79
C ALA A 297 0.20 0.44 -5.68
N GLN A 298 0.66 1.33 -4.79
CA GLN A 298 2.07 1.49 -4.44
C GLN A 298 2.69 0.18 -3.99
N ASN A 299 2.08 -0.48 -3.00
CA ASN A 299 2.60 -1.72 -2.42
C ASN A 299 2.71 -2.81 -3.49
N MET A 300 1.68 -2.94 -4.33
CA MET A 300 1.66 -3.88 -5.44
C MET A 300 2.77 -3.61 -6.47
N GLU A 301 2.95 -2.35 -6.86
CA GLU A 301 4.02 -1.93 -7.78
C GLU A 301 5.40 -2.18 -7.17
N TYR A 302 5.57 -1.93 -5.87
CA TYR A 302 6.81 -2.22 -5.16
C TYR A 302 7.12 -3.72 -5.17
N ILE A 303 6.17 -4.58 -4.77
CA ILE A 303 6.35 -6.03 -4.77
C ILE A 303 6.69 -6.54 -6.17
N LYS A 304 5.96 -6.07 -7.20
CA LYS A 304 6.21 -6.44 -8.60
C LYS A 304 7.61 -6.02 -9.05
N SER A 305 8.03 -4.79 -8.76
CA SER A 305 9.36 -4.29 -9.13
C SER A 305 10.50 -5.06 -8.45
N GLN A 306 10.27 -5.52 -7.22
CA GLN A 306 11.25 -6.34 -6.49
C GLN A 306 11.26 -7.77 -7.00
N GLN A 307 10.10 -8.32 -7.36
CA GLN A 307 10.00 -9.63 -8.02
C GLN A 307 10.72 -9.64 -9.37
N GLU A 308 10.55 -8.60 -10.18
CA GLU A 308 11.27 -8.43 -11.47
C GLU A 308 12.78 -8.33 -11.23
N ALA A 309 13.23 -7.53 -10.26
CA ALA A 309 14.66 -7.44 -9.90
C ALA A 309 15.24 -8.77 -9.40
N LEU A 310 14.46 -9.60 -8.71
CA LEU A 310 14.88 -10.95 -8.33
C LEU A 310 14.96 -11.88 -9.55
N LYS A 311 13.99 -11.80 -10.45
CA LYS A 311 13.98 -12.59 -11.69
C LYS A 311 15.18 -12.27 -12.57
N ASP A 312 15.50 -11.00 -12.76
CA ASP A 312 16.65 -10.53 -13.54
C ASP A 312 18.00 -10.95 -12.92
N ALA A 313 18.01 -11.29 -11.62
CA ALA A 313 19.18 -11.80 -10.91
C ALA A 313 19.25 -13.35 -10.87
N ASP A 314 18.56 -14.05 -11.79
CA ASP A 314 18.48 -15.51 -11.94
C ASP A 314 17.82 -16.25 -10.75
N LEU A 315 16.79 -15.65 -10.14
CA LEU A 315 16.09 -16.21 -8.96
C LEU A 315 14.63 -16.56 -9.25
N GLU A 316 14.39 -17.39 -10.27
CA GLU A 316 13.05 -17.71 -10.79
C GLU A 316 12.13 -18.41 -9.77
N GLU A 317 12.68 -19.34 -8.97
CA GLU A 317 11.91 -20.05 -7.93
C GLU A 317 11.31 -19.06 -6.91
N GLU A 318 12.09 -18.04 -6.53
CA GLU A 318 11.69 -17.01 -5.57
C GLU A 318 10.64 -16.07 -6.16
N ALA A 319 10.80 -15.70 -7.43
CA ALA A 319 9.82 -14.89 -8.16
C ALA A 319 8.47 -15.63 -8.29
N SER A 320 8.47 -16.96 -8.44
CA SER A 320 7.25 -17.74 -8.62
C SER A 320 6.32 -17.69 -7.39
N LEU A 321 6.88 -17.71 -6.17
CA LEU A 321 6.13 -17.66 -4.91
C LEU A 321 5.40 -16.32 -4.74
N ILE A 322 6.04 -15.22 -5.16
CA ILE A 322 5.47 -13.87 -5.08
C ILE A 322 4.26 -13.71 -6.02
N THR A 323 4.26 -14.41 -7.16
CA THR A 323 3.15 -14.36 -8.13
C THR A 323 1.81 -14.75 -7.51
N ARG A 324 1.80 -15.78 -6.64
CA ARG A 324 0.58 -16.21 -5.96
C ARG A 324 0.08 -15.14 -4.99
N VAL A 325 0.98 -14.56 -4.20
CA VAL A 325 0.64 -13.49 -3.24
C VAL A 325 0.06 -12.28 -3.98
N ILE A 326 0.68 -11.86 -5.09
CA ILE A 326 0.15 -10.79 -5.96
C ILE A 326 -1.28 -11.08 -6.42
N LYS A 327 -1.59 -12.33 -6.79
CA LYS A 327 -2.94 -12.71 -7.23
C LYS A 327 -3.95 -12.59 -6.09
N GLU A 328 -3.64 -13.16 -4.93
CA GLU A 328 -4.53 -13.13 -3.75
C GLU A 328 -4.77 -11.69 -3.26
N GLN A 329 -3.74 -10.85 -3.35
CA GLN A 329 -3.82 -9.42 -3.04
C GLN A 329 -4.72 -8.63 -3.99
N ARG A 330 -4.75 -8.97 -5.29
CA ARG A 330 -5.71 -8.36 -6.23
C ARG A 330 -7.15 -8.75 -5.91
N GLU A 331 -7.37 -9.97 -5.43
CA GLU A 331 -8.69 -10.43 -5.01
C GLU A 331 -9.13 -9.76 -3.69
N SER A 332 -8.19 -9.46 -2.77
CA SER A 332 -8.44 -8.61 -1.61
C SER A 332 -8.92 -7.21 -2.01
N ASP A 333 -8.19 -6.57 -2.93
CA ASP A 333 -8.47 -5.21 -3.38
C ASP A 333 -9.90 -5.06 -3.94
N ARG A 334 -10.29 -6.00 -4.81
CA ARG A 334 -11.62 -6.04 -5.39
C ARG A 334 -12.72 -6.13 -4.33
N ARG A 335 -12.50 -6.90 -3.28
CA ARG A 335 -13.48 -7.08 -2.20
C ARG A 335 -13.57 -5.85 -1.32
N LEU A 336 -12.45 -5.23 -1.00
CA LEU A 336 -12.45 -3.97 -0.26
C LEU A 336 -13.18 -2.89 -1.07
N LYS A 337 -12.90 -2.76 -2.37
CA LYS A 337 -13.62 -1.86 -3.28
C LYS A 337 -15.13 -2.11 -3.31
N LYS A 338 -15.54 -3.37 -3.24
CA LYS A 338 -16.94 -3.71 -3.09
C LYS A 338 -17.51 -3.21 -1.77
N ALA A 339 -16.85 -3.50 -0.64
CA ALA A 339 -17.28 -3.01 0.67
C ALA A 339 -17.36 -1.47 0.75
N PHE A 340 -16.47 -0.76 0.07
CA PHE A 340 -16.55 0.69 -0.09
C PHE A 340 -17.78 1.13 -0.90
N ALA A 341 -18.11 0.41 -1.97
CA ALA A 341 -19.27 0.72 -2.78
C ALA A 341 -20.56 0.49 -1.98
N ASP A 342 -20.67 -0.67 -1.34
CA ASP A 342 -21.80 -1.06 -0.49
C ASP A 342 -22.01 -0.01 0.63
N ALA A 343 -20.95 0.38 1.35
CA ALA A 343 -21.05 1.37 2.43
C ALA A 343 -21.46 2.80 1.97
N VAL A 344 -21.16 3.18 0.72
CA VAL A 344 -21.63 4.45 0.16
C VAL A 344 -23.09 4.37 -0.23
N VAL A 345 -23.54 3.22 -0.76
CA VAL A 345 -24.95 2.97 -1.09
C VAL A 345 -25.78 2.98 0.19
N ASP A 346 -25.39 2.21 1.21
CA ASP A 346 -26.11 2.13 2.48
C ASP A 346 -26.25 3.50 3.15
N TYR A 347 -25.17 4.30 3.18
CA TYR A 347 -25.25 5.68 3.68
C TYR A 347 -26.19 6.57 2.87
N THR A 348 -26.23 6.39 1.54
CA THR A 348 -27.11 7.18 0.67
C THR A 348 -28.56 6.79 0.89
N ASP A 349 -28.84 5.50 1.05
CA ASP A 349 -30.18 4.98 1.34
C ASP A 349 -30.66 5.46 2.72
N ASP A 350 -29.82 5.38 3.75
CA ASP A 350 -30.11 5.88 5.10
C ASP A 350 -30.41 7.39 5.08
N ALA A 351 -29.60 8.19 4.37
CA ALA A 351 -29.80 9.63 4.26
C ALA A 351 -31.06 10.01 3.47
N LEU A 352 -31.44 9.21 2.46
CA LEU A 352 -32.69 9.39 1.73
C LEU A 352 -33.90 9.08 2.62
N GLN A 353 -33.83 8.00 3.39
CA GLN A 353 -34.89 7.63 4.33
C GLN A 353 -35.04 8.68 5.44
N GLU A 354 -33.94 9.17 6.02
CA GLU A 354 -33.98 10.25 7.02
C GLU A 354 -34.53 11.56 6.44
N ALA A 355 -34.21 11.89 5.19
CA ALA A 355 -34.78 13.06 4.51
C ALA A 355 -36.29 12.90 4.28
N GLU A 356 -36.75 11.70 3.93
CA GLU A 356 -38.17 11.37 3.77
C GLU A 356 -38.92 11.49 5.11
N GLU A 357 -38.37 10.93 6.19
CA GLU A 357 -38.96 11.00 7.52
C GLU A 357 -39.03 12.45 8.02
N ASN A 358 -37.94 13.22 7.88
CA ASN A 358 -37.91 14.64 8.26
C ASN A 358 -38.86 15.52 7.44
N LEU A 359 -38.96 15.27 6.12
CA LEU A 359 -39.94 15.95 5.27
C LEU A 359 -41.35 15.63 5.75
N THR A 360 -41.65 14.36 5.98
CA THR A 360 -42.96 13.91 6.46
C THR A 360 -43.31 14.56 7.80
N GLU A 361 -42.37 14.61 8.74
CA GLU A 361 -42.57 15.24 10.06
C GLU A 361 -42.77 16.75 9.95
N THR A 362 -41.90 17.45 9.22
CA THR A 362 -42.00 18.91 9.00
C THR A 362 -43.31 19.29 8.30
N PHE A 363 -43.73 18.49 7.32
CA PHE A 363 -45.02 18.68 6.64
C PHE A 363 -46.20 18.39 7.55
N ARG A 364 -46.12 17.37 8.41
CA ARG A 364 -47.18 17.05 9.38
C ARG A 364 -47.32 18.15 10.43
N GLU A 365 -46.21 18.70 10.91
CA GLU A 365 -46.21 19.84 11.84
C GLU A 365 -46.77 21.11 11.18
N THR A 366 -46.36 21.43 9.95
CA THR A 366 -46.86 22.60 9.23
C THR A 366 -48.34 22.46 8.88
N LEU A 367 -48.79 21.31 8.38
CA LEU A 367 -50.21 21.02 8.14
C LEU A 367 -51.02 21.02 9.44
N GLY A 368 -50.47 20.49 10.54
CA GLY A 368 -51.08 20.54 11.86
C GLY A 368 -51.31 21.98 12.34
N SER A 369 -50.31 22.85 12.19
CA SER A 369 -50.43 24.27 12.54
C SER A 369 -51.44 25.01 11.65
N LEU A 370 -51.47 24.73 10.34
CA LEU A 370 -52.45 25.27 9.40
C LEU A 370 -53.88 24.81 9.69
N ALA A 371 -54.06 23.55 10.10
CA ALA A 371 -55.36 22.99 10.48
C ALA A 371 -55.88 23.56 11.80
N GLU A 372 -55.00 23.91 12.73
CA GLU A 372 -55.35 24.55 14.01
C GLU A 372 -55.74 26.04 13.82
N GLU A 373 -55.18 26.71 12.81
CA GLU A 373 -55.46 28.11 12.47
C GLU A 373 -56.68 28.27 11.52
N ALA A 374 -57.07 27.21 10.80
CA ALA A 374 -58.18 27.20 9.87
C ALA A 374 -59.53 26.85 10.56
N SER A 375 -60.36 27.86 10.81
CA SER A 375 -61.68 27.72 11.48
C SER A 375 -62.87 27.37 10.55
N SER A 376 -62.63 26.95 9.32
CA SER A 376 -63.68 26.70 8.30
C SER A 376 -63.70 25.24 7.84
N GLU A 377 -64.87 24.60 7.88
CA GLU A 377 -65.09 23.19 7.48
C GLU A 377 -64.63 22.89 6.04
N LEU A 378 -64.72 23.88 5.14
CA LEU A 378 -64.27 23.74 3.75
C LEU A 378 -62.74 23.62 3.66
N VAL A 379 -62.01 24.35 4.51
CA VAL A 379 -60.55 24.35 4.53
C VAL A 379 -60.03 23.06 5.18
N GLN A 380 -60.75 22.49 6.15
CA GLN A 380 -60.42 21.18 6.71
C GLN A 380 -60.61 20.04 5.70
N ALA A 381 -61.65 20.12 4.85
CA ALA A 381 -61.86 19.16 3.77
C ALA A 381 -60.78 19.25 2.68
N GLU A 382 -60.34 20.46 2.30
CA GLU A 382 -59.22 20.64 1.37
C GLU A 382 -57.87 20.22 1.98
N LEU A 383 -57.64 20.48 3.28
CA LEU A 383 -56.45 20.00 4.00
C LEU A 383 -56.38 18.47 4.06
N ALA A 384 -57.50 17.79 4.29
CA ALA A 384 -57.58 16.33 4.29
C ALA A 384 -57.31 15.74 2.90
N ALA A 385 -57.89 16.32 1.85
CA ALA A 385 -57.63 15.90 0.47
C ALA A 385 -56.19 16.19 0.04
N MET A 386 -55.59 17.28 0.53
CA MET A 386 -54.20 17.62 0.29
C MET A 386 -53.25 16.67 1.01
N GLN A 387 -53.60 16.21 2.22
CA GLN A 387 -52.83 15.21 2.97
C GLN A 387 -52.85 13.84 2.27
N GLU A 388 -54.01 13.41 1.76
CA GLU A 388 -54.17 12.14 1.02
C GLU A 388 -53.44 12.17 -0.34
N ALA A 389 -53.57 13.27 -1.10
CA ALA A 389 -52.83 13.44 -2.35
C ALA A 389 -51.31 13.53 -2.16
N LEU A 390 -50.86 13.93 -0.97
CA LEU A 390 -49.45 14.03 -0.63
C LEU A 390 -48.89 12.69 -0.13
N GLU A 391 -49.64 11.90 0.65
CA GLU A 391 -49.29 10.50 0.95
C GLU A 391 -49.14 9.69 -0.35
N GLU A 392 -50.07 9.87 -1.29
CA GLU A 392 -50.01 9.25 -2.60
C GLU A 392 -48.85 9.80 -3.46
N ALA A 393 -48.48 11.08 -3.30
CA ALA A 393 -47.32 11.67 -3.96
C ALA A 393 -46.00 11.18 -3.37
N VAL A 394 -45.91 10.96 -2.06
CA VAL A 394 -44.73 10.40 -1.36
C VAL A 394 -44.55 8.92 -1.71
N GLU A 395 -45.62 8.13 -1.76
CA GLU A 395 -45.59 6.75 -2.29
C GLU A 395 -45.21 6.72 -3.78
N ASN A 396 -45.73 7.63 -4.60
CA ASN A 396 -45.32 7.74 -6.00
C ASN A 396 -43.89 8.30 -6.17
N PHE A 397 -43.38 9.08 -5.22
CA PHE A 397 -42.02 9.61 -5.22
C PHE A 397 -41.03 8.51 -4.85
N THR A 398 -41.36 7.62 -3.92
CA THR A 398 -40.61 6.39 -3.61
C THR A 398 -40.60 5.40 -4.77
N GLU A 399 -41.71 5.23 -5.51
CA GLU A 399 -41.71 4.43 -6.75
C GLU A 399 -40.93 5.10 -7.91
N LYS A 400 -41.05 6.43 -8.09
CA LYS A 400 -40.35 7.16 -9.18
C LYS A 400 -38.87 7.39 -8.94
N LEU A 401 -38.43 7.45 -7.69
CA LEU A 401 -37.02 7.47 -7.29
C LEU A 401 -36.53 6.07 -6.90
N GLY A 402 -37.02 5.01 -7.54
CA GLY A 402 -36.44 3.66 -7.51
C GLY A 402 -35.00 3.62 -8.05
N LEU A 403 -34.11 4.38 -7.43
CA LEU A 403 -32.68 4.46 -7.66
C LEU A 403 -32.01 3.20 -7.12
N SER A 404 -32.55 2.55 -6.08
CA SER A 404 -32.04 1.26 -5.62
C SER A 404 -32.35 0.13 -6.61
N SER A 405 -33.56 0.08 -7.19
CA SER A 405 -33.93 -0.93 -8.20
C SER A 405 -33.24 -0.64 -9.54
N THR A 406 -33.09 0.63 -9.93
CA THR A 406 -32.32 1.01 -11.12
C THR A 406 -30.81 0.84 -10.91
N MET A 407 -30.24 1.13 -9.73
CA MET A 407 -28.83 0.85 -9.40
C MET A 407 -28.56 -0.64 -9.27
N GLN A 408 -29.47 -1.44 -8.70
CA GLN A 408 -29.34 -2.90 -8.70
C GLN A 408 -29.46 -3.46 -10.13
N SER A 409 -30.36 -2.92 -10.96
CA SER A 409 -30.43 -3.31 -12.38
C SER A 409 -29.19 -2.88 -13.17
N ILE A 410 -28.60 -1.72 -12.85
CA ILE A 410 -27.33 -1.23 -13.41
C ILE A 410 -26.18 -2.11 -12.91
N GLU A 411 -26.08 -2.40 -11.61
CA GLU A 411 -25.07 -3.29 -11.04
C GLU A 411 -25.16 -4.70 -11.64
N GLU A 412 -26.36 -5.20 -11.88
CA GLU A 412 -26.62 -6.49 -12.50
C GLU A 412 -26.29 -6.50 -14.01
N ASP A 413 -26.60 -5.41 -14.73
CA ASP A 413 -26.21 -5.19 -16.13
C ASP A 413 -24.70 -5.01 -16.32
N TYR A 414 -23.99 -4.47 -15.31
CA TYR A 414 -22.54 -4.19 -15.36
C TYR A 414 -21.68 -5.20 -14.58
N LYS A 415 -22.28 -6.23 -13.96
CA LYS A 415 -21.62 -7.28 -13.15
C LYS A 415 -20.52 -8.06 -13.89
N GLY A 416 -20.50 -7.99 -15.22
CA GLY A 416 -19.52 -8.62 -16.11
C GLY A 416 -18.62 -7.67 -16.90
N VAL A 417 -18.78 -6.34 -16.77
CA VAL A 417 -18.00 -5.35 -17.54
C VAL A 417 -16.84 -4.83 -16.71
N THR A 418 -15.67 -5.46 -16.84
CA THR A 418 -14.42 -4.86 -16.35
C THR A 418 -13.91 -3.85 -17.37
N VAL A 419 -13.92 -2.56 -17.03
CA VAL A 419 -13.26 -1.53 -17.84
C VAL A 419 -11.75 -1.70 -17.66
N ASP A 420 -11.13 -2.47 -18.55
CA ASP A 420 -9.68 -2.56 -18.70
C ASP A 420 -9.23 -1.94 -20.04
N ALA A 421 -7.91 -1.81 -20.24
CA ALA A 421 -7.34 -1.20 -21.44
C ALA A 421 -7.59 -2.00 -22.75
N ASN A 422 -8.24 -3.16 -22.68
CA ASN A 422 -8.52 -4.05 -23.81
C ASN A 422 -9.99 -4.09 -24.23
N VAL A 423 -10.86 -3.24 -23.66
CA VAL A 423 -12.27 -3.17 -24.06
C VAL A 423 -12.37 -2.68 -25.52
N PRO A 424 -13.00 -3.45 -26.44
CA PRO A 424 -13.13 -3.05 -27.84
C PRO A 424 -13.90 -1.73 -27.97
N MET A 425 -13.40 -0.80 -28.79
CA MET A 425 -13.97 0.54 -28.95
C MET A 425 -15.47 0.55 -29.34
N LYS A 426 -15.94 -0.53 -29.97
CA LYS A 426 -17.36 -0.74 -30.30
C LYS A 426 -18.24 -0.84 -29.05
N VAL A 427 -17.78 -1.53 -28.01
CA VAL A 427 -18.49 -1.67 -26.73
C VAL A 427 -18.53 -0.35 -26.00
N LEU A 428 -17.42 0.40 -26.00
CA LEU A 428 -17.35 1.76 -25.45
C LEU A 428 -18.31 2.73 -26.14
N ASN A 429 -18.44 2.66 -27.47
CA ASN A 429 -19.38 3.49 -28.23
C ASN A 429 -20.84 3.09 -28.02
N GLU A 430 -21.14 1.80 -27.85
CA GLU A 430 -22.50 1.34 -27.48
C GLU A 430 -22.89 1.79 -26.07
N ILE A 431 -21.95 1.80 -25.12
CA ILE A 431 -22.16 2.33 -23.76
C ILE A 431 -22.41 3.84 -23.80
N LEU A 432 -21.60 4.59 -24.56
CA LEU A 432 -21.74 6.06 -24.68
C LEU A 432 -23.00 6.48 -25.45
N ALA A 433 -23.52 5.65 -26.35
CA ALA A 433 -24.73 5.93 -27.13
C ALA A 433 -26.03 5.73 -26.34
N ARG A 434 -26.01 4.96 -25.25
CA ARG A 434 -27.19 4.68 -24.41
C ARG A 434 -27.47 5.72 -23.32
N ASN A 435 -26.50 6.58 -23.01
CA ASN A 435 -26.72 7.70 -22.10
C ASN A 435 -27.14 8.95 -22.88
N PRO A 436 -28.12 9.74 -22.41
CA PRO A 436 -28.45 11.01 -23.04
C PRO A 436 -27.23 11.92 -22.99
N LYS A 437 -26.84 12.48 -24.15
CA LYS A 437 -25.76 13.48 -24.21
C LYS A 437 -26.18 14.66 -23.34
N THR A 438 -25.34 15.00 -22.35
CA THR A 438 -25.48 16.21 -21.53
C THR A 438 -25.58 17.42 -22.45
N GLY A 439 -26.79 17.90 -22.72
CA GLY A 439 -27.04 18.95 -23.70
C GLY A 439 -28.50 19.26 -24.03
N GLU A 440 -29.46 18.40 -23.70
CA GLU A 440 -30.89 18.68 -23.93
C GLU A 440 -31.71 18.59 -22.63
N ILE A 441 -31.49 19.55 -21.74
CA ILE A 441 -32.54 20.04 -20.84
C ILE A 441 -32.62 21.55 -21.11
N LYS A 442 -33.55 21.95 -21.98
CA LYS A 442 -33.99 23.35 -22.07
C LYS A 442 -34.91 23.60 -20.87
N GLY A 443 -34.71 24.74 -20.21
CA GLY A 443 -35.60 25.23 -19.15
C GLY A 443 -37.00 25.57 -19.61
#